data_AF-C1E5P7-F1
#
_entry.id   AF-C1E5P7-F1
#
_cell.length_a   1.000
_cell.length_b   1.000
_cell.length_c   1.000
_cell.angle_alpha   90.00
_cell.angle_beta   90.00
_cell.angle_gamma   90.00
#
_symmetry.space_group_name_H-M   'P 1'
#
loop_
_entity.id
_entity.type
_entity.pdbx_description
1 polymer ?
#
loop_
_entity_poly.entity_id
_entity_poly.type
_entity_poly.pdbx_seq_one_letter_code
_entity_poly.pdbx_strand_id
1 'polypeptide(L)'
;REKSLGVKRLEAMTSAYCTPLKTYVKGFPNPDRFHPFERALLELTLSDKKYRATVEAVDVMRKGLYGIGKGYAAQVNNQRQSAEMKATTEKGMNEMEAYYAKHGRCVDDLKSIAKMLRRLPVAELETPTVALVGAPNVGKSSLVQALSSGKSEINNYPFTTKGIKMGHFFVETERHIVTDTPGLINRADRDRNKIELLTIATLEHLPTCVVFVTDLSGLSGTSIADQLELRESLYEQFAHRRPWIDVLSK
;
A
#
# COMPACT_ATOMS: atom_id res chain seq x y z
N ARG A 1 13.93 -46.78 -18.26
CA ARG A 1 14.03 -45.51 -19.02
C ARG A 1 12.76 -44.68 -18.88
N GLU A 2 11.59 -45.22 -19.22
CA GLU A 2 10.30 -44.49 -19.20
C GLU A 2 9.92 -43.93 -17.83
N LYS A 3 10.05 -44.75 -16.78
CA LYS A 3 9.83 -44.34 -15.39
C LYS A 3 10.58 -43.06 -15.01
N SER A 4 11.89 -43.03 -15.29
CA SER A 4 12.73 -41.88 -14.99
C SER A 4 12.35 -40.66 -15.83
N LEU A 5 11.94 -40.86 -17.08
CA LEU A 5 11.50 -39.77 -17.95
C LEU A 5 10.18 -39.14 -17.46
N GLY A 6 9.19 -39.96 -17.10
CA GLY A 6 7.90 -39.50 -16.60
C GLY A 6 8.01 -38.69 -15.30
N VAL A 7 8.76 -39.22 -14.33
CA VAL A 7 9.06 -38.51 -13.07
C VAL A 7 9.76 -37.17 -13.36
N LYS A 8 10.81 -37.17 -14.19
CA LYS A 8 11.53 -35.93 -14.54
C LYS A 8 10.62 -34.89 -15.20
N ARG A 9 9.68 -35.30 -16.06
CA ARG A 9 8.71 -34.39 -16.68
C ARG A 9 7.78 -33.75 -15.66
N LEU A 10 7.21 -34.54 -14.75
CA LEU A 10 6.34 -34.02 -13.68
C LEU A 10 7.10 -33.10 -12.74
N GLU A 11 8.33 -33.45 -12.36
CA GLU A 11 9.16 -32.62 -11.49
C GLU A 11 9.59 -31.31 -12.17
N ALA A 12 9.90 -31.36 -13.46
CA ALA A 12 10.21 -30.16 -14.25
C ALA A 12 9.00 -29.22 -14.32
N MET A 13 7.80 -29.74 -14.63
CA MET A 13 6.57 -28.95 -14.67
C MET A 13 6.20 -28.39 -13.29
N THR A 14 6.35 -29.20 -12.23
CA THR A 14 6.16 -28.76 -10.85
C THR A 14 7.08 -27.59 -10.53
N SER A 15 8.36 -27.68 -10.90
CA SER A 15 9.34 -26.62 -10.66
C SER A 15 9.04 -25.38 -11.49
N ALA A 16 8.59 -25.53 -12.74
CA ALA A 16 8.23 -24.45 -13.64
C ALA A 16 7.07 -23.60 -13.10
N TYR A 17 6.06 -24.21 -12.48
CA TYR A 17 4.99 -23.48 -11.80
C TYR A 17 5.40 -22.98 -10.42
N CYS A 18 5.95 -23.85 -9.57
CA CYS A 18 6.09 -23.56 -8.15
C CYS A 18 7.20 -22.55 -7.85
N THR A 19 8.28 -22.53 -8.65
CA THR A 19 9.43 -21.66 -8.39
C THR A 19 9.07 -20.18 -8.58
N PRO A 20 8.49 -19.75 -9.72
CA PRO A 20 8.06 -18.36 -9.89
C PRO A 20 7.03 -17.93 -8.85
N LEU A 21 6.01 -18.75 -8.58
CA LEU A 21 4.96 -18.43 -7.60
C LEU A 21 5.54 -18.26 -6.19
N LYS A 22 6.51 -19.11 -5.79
CA LYS A 22 7.23 -18.96 -4.52
C LYS A 22 8.00 -17.65 -4.47
N THR A 23 8.69 -17.29 -5.55
CA THR A 23 9.42 -16.03 -5.67
C THR A 23 8.48 -14.83 -5.56
N TYR A 24 7.31 -14.88 -6.19
CA TYR A 24 6.31 -13.82 -6.06
C TYR A 24 5.84 -13.67 -4.62
N VAL A 25 5.37 -14.75 -3.98
CA VAL A 25 4.90 -14.69 -2.58
C VAL A 25 5.99 -14.14 -1.64
N LYS A 26 7.25 -14.56 -1.82
CA LYS A 26 8.38 -14.07 -1.02
C LYS A 26 8.77 -12.62 -1.31
N GLY A 27 8.60 -12.16 -2.54
CA GLY A 27 8.94 -10.80 -2.96
C GLY A 27 7.94 -9.76 -2.48
N PHE A 28 6.72 -10.18 -2.10
CA PHE A 28 5.74 -9.27 -1.55
C PHE A 28 6.03 -9.01 -0.06
N PRO A 29 6.07 -7.73 0.35
CA PRO A 29 6.42 -7.37 1.71
C PRO A 29 5.35 -7.80 2.72
N ASN A 30 5.79 -8.08 3.95
CA ASN A 30 4.87 -8.38 5.05
C ASN A 30 4.36 -7.05 5.67
N PRO A 31 3.05 -6.77 5.66
CA PRO A 31 2.51 -5.52 6.21
C PRO A 31 2.76 -5.36 7.71
N ASP A 32 3.00 -6.44 8.44
CA ASP A 32 3.32 -6.40 9.89
C ASP A 32 4.71 -5.83 10.17
N ARG A 33 5.57 -5.74 9.14
CA ARG A 33 6.92 -5.14 9.24
C ARG A 33 6.96 -3.70 8.76
N PHE A 34 5.85 -3.18 8.24
CA PHE A 34 5.77 -1.82 7.75
C PHE A 34 5.74 -0.82 8.89
N HIS A 35 6.28 0.37 8.64
CA HIS A 35 6.05 1.50 9.51
C HIS A 35 4.53 1.78 9.58
N PRO A 36 3.98 2.21 10.73
CA PRO A 36 2.54 2.47 10.86
C PRO A 36 1.97 3.38 9.77
N PHE A 37 2.73 4.39 9.34
CA PHE A 37 2.36 5.24 8.20
C PHE A 37 2.24 4.47 6.88
N GLU A 38 3.21 3.62 6.55
CA GLU A 38 3.18 2.80 5.33
C GLU A 38 2.04 1.78 5.36
N ARG A 39 1.72 1.24 6.55
CA ARG A 39 0.58 0.35 6.74
C ARG A 39 -0.74 1.08 6.53
N ALA A 40 -0.88 2.31 7.03
CA ALA A 40 -2.04 3.16 6.75
C ALA A 40 -2.15 3.46 5.24
N LEU A 41 -1.02 3.76 4.60
CA LEU A 41 -0.97 3.98 3.15
C LEU A 41 -1.40 2.73 2.36
N LEU A 42 -0.95 1.55 2.80
CA LEU A 42 -1.37 0.28 2.23
C LEU A 42 -2.89 0.14 2.37
N GLU A 43 -3.46 0.24 3.57
CA GLU A 43 -4.90 0.08 3.81
C GLU A 43 -5.75 1.04 2.95
N LEU A 44 -5.36 2.31 2.85
CA LEU A 44 -6.07 3.33 2.06
C LEU A 44 -6.03 3.02 0.55
N THR A 45 -4.93 2.47 0.07
CA THR A 45 -4.73 2.11 -1.34
C THR A 45 -5.38 0.76 -1.68
N LEU A 46 -5.18 -0.20 -0.80
CA LEU A 46 -5.40 -1.63 -0.94
C LEU A 46 -5.74 -2.16 0.45
N SER A 47 -7.01 -2.42 0.73
CA SER A 47 -7.40 -3.00 2.02
C SER A 47 -6.49 -4.19 2.37
N ASP A 48 -5.90 -4.19 3.57
CA ASP A 48 -4.92 -5.16 4.06
C ASP A 48 -5.49 -6.58 3.94
N LYS A 49 -6.80 -6.73 4.18
CA LYS A 49 -7.52 -7.98 3.97
C LYS A 49 -7.42 -8.49 2.53
N LYS A 50 -7.65 -7.63 1.54
CA LYS A 50 -7.54 -7.98 0.11
C LYS A 50 -6.10 -8.30 -0.27
N TYR A 51 -5.15 -7.51 0.23
CA TYR A 51 -3.73 -7.73 0.01
C TYR A 51 -3.30 -9.12 0.50
N ARG A 52 -3.55 -9.43 1.78
CA ARG A 52 -3.18 -10.71 2.40
C ARG A 52 -3.88 -11.89 1.73
N ALA A 53 -5.19 -11.79 1.51
CA ALA A 53 -5.96 -12.86 0.86
C ALA A 53 -5.42 -13.19 -0.55
N THR A 54 -4.97 -12.18 -1.30
CA THR A 54 -4.42 -12.40 -2.65
C THR A 54 -3.06 -13.09 -2.61
N VAL A 55 -2.16 -12.65 -1.73
CA VAL A 55 -0.84 -13.28 -1.54
C VAL A 55 -1.00 -14.72 -1.05
N GLU A 56 -1.92 -14.95 -0.10
CA GLU A 56 -2.24 -16.28 0.42
C GLU A 56 -2.83 -17.19 -0.67
N ALA A 57 -3.76 -16.70 -1.48
CA ALA A 57 -4.35 -17.47 -2.57
C ALA A 57 -3.29 -17.99 -3.57
N VAL A 58 -2.27 -17.17 -3.87
CA VAL A 58 -1.13 -17.57 -4.72
C VAL A 58 -0.30 -18.66 -4.05
N ASP A 59 -0.04 -18.57 -2.74
CA ASP A 59 0.70 -19.61 -2.01
C ASP A 59 -0.11 -20.92 -1.90
N VAL A 60 -1.42 -20.84 -1.69
CA VAL A 60 -2.34 -21.98 -1.69
C VAL A 60 -2.34 -22.67 -3.06
N MET A 61 -2.48 -21.90 -4.14
CA MET A 61 -2.40 -22.45 -5.51
C MET A 61 -1.07 -23.14 -5.76
N ARG A 62 0.05 -22.51 -5.34
CA ARG A 62 1.38 -23.09 -5.44
C ARG A 62 1.49 -24.42 -4.68
N LYS A 63 0.97 -24.49 -3.45
CA LYS A 63 0.95 -25.72 -2.64
C LYS A 63 0.11 -26.83 -3.30
N GLY A 64 -1.04 -26.48 -3.89
CA GLY A 64 -1.88 -27.41 -4.65
C GLY A 64 -1.15 -28.01 -5.85
N LEU A 65 -0.53 -27.17 -6.69
CA LEU A 65 0.27 -27.62 -7.83
C LEU A 65 1.43 -28.53 -7.41
N TYR A 66 2.10 -28.18 -6.31
CA TYR A 66 3.15 -29.03 -5.75
C TYR A 66 2.64 -30.40 -5.30
N GLY A 67 1.48 -30.44 -4.63
CA GLY A 67 0.84 -31.67 -4.19
C GLY A 67 0.46 -32.59 -5.35
N ILE A 68 -0.17 -32.04 -6.40
CA ILE A 68 -0.53 -32.78 -7.61
C ILE A 68 0.73 -33.36 -8.27
N GLY A 69 1.73 -32.51 -8.54
CA GLY A 69 2.96 -32.90 -9.22
C GLY A 69 3.74 -33.99 -8.46
N LYS A 70 3.89 -33.84 -7.14
CA LYS A 70 4.55 -34.87 -6.31
C LYS A 70 3.73 -36.14 -6.17
N GLY A 71 2.40 -36.04 -6.07
CA GLY A 71 1.49 -37.19 -6.02
C GLY A 71 1.60 -38.06 -7.27
N TYR A 72 1.51 -37.46 -8.45
CA TYR A 72 1.66 -38.20 -9.72
C TYR A 72 3.08 -38.74 -9.94
N ALA A 73 4.12 -38.00 -9.54
CA ALA A 73 5.50 -38.48 -9.63
C ALA A 73 5.71 -39.74 -8.78
N ALA A 74 5.12 -39.79 -7.58
CA ALA A 74 5.16 -40.98 -6.72
C ALA A 74 4.40 -42.16 -7.35
N GLN A 75 3.23 -41.92 -7.97
CA GLN A 75 2.46 -42.97 -8.67
C GLN A 75 3.26 -43.58 -9.84
N VAL A 76 3.86 -42.75 -10.70
CA VAL A 76 4.73 -43.21 -11.80
C VAL A 76 5.91 -44.02 -11.23
N ASN A 77 6.45 -43.61 -10.08
CA ASN A 77 7.55 -44.32 -9.44
C ASN A 77 7.16 -45.70 -8.89
N ASN A 78 5.88 -45.98 -8.66
CA ASN A 78 5.41 -47.27 -8.13
C ASN A 78 4.90 -48.22 -9.23
N GLN A 79 4.72 -47.73 -10.45
CA GLN A 79 4.25 -48.53 -11.57
C GLN A 79 5.36 -49.42 -12.17
N ARG A 80 4.94 -50.50 -12.82
CA ARG A 80 5.83 -51.46 -13.50
C ARG A 80 5.69 -51.43 -15.02
N GLN A 81 4.50 -51.11 -15.54
CA GLN A 81 4.23 -51.09 -16.98
C GLN A 81 4.52 -49.73 -17.61
N SER A 82 5.21 -49.74 -18.75
CA SER A 82 5.59 -48.52 -19.49
C SER A 82 4.40 -47.72 -20.01
N ALA A 83 3.34 -48.40 -20.48
CA ALA A 83 2.13 -47.75 -20.98
C ALA A 83 1.39 -46.99 -19.87
N GLU A 84 1.26 -47.59 -18.68
CA GLU A 84 0.67 -46.96 -17.49
C GLU A 84 1.47 -45.73 -17.05
N MET A 85 2.81 -45.82 -17.03
CA MET A 85 3.69 -44.70 -16.67
C MET A 85 3.47 -43.48 -17.57
N LYS A 86 3.31 -43.69 -18.88
CA LYS A 86 3.03 -42.61 -19.84
C LYS A 86 1.66 -41.99 -19.58
N ALA A 87 0.63 -42.80 -19.47
CA ALA A 87 -0.74 -42.34 -19.23
C ALA A 87 -0.87 -41.57 -17.91
N THR A 88 -0.25 -42.05 -16.84
CA THR A 88 -0.23 -41.37 -15.53
C THR A 88 0.57 -40.06 -15.58
N THR A 89 1.68 -40.02 -16.32
CA THR A 89 2.42 -38.78 -16.54
C THR A 89 1.57 -37.74 -17.25
N GLU A 90 0.94 -38.10 -18.37
CA GLU A 90 0.10 -37.20 -19.16
C GLU A 90 -1.11 -36.70 -18.35
N LYS A 91 -1.78 -37.61 -17.62
CA LYS A 91 -2.87 -37.26 -16.71
C LYS A 91 -2.43 -36.25 -15.65
N GLY A 92 -1.26 -36.46 -15.03
CA GLY A 92 -0.73 -35.54 -14.03
C GLY A 92 -0.43 -34.15 -14.60
N MET A 93 0.14 -34.07 -15.80
CA MET A 93 0.38 -32.79 -16.47
C MET A 93 -0.93 -32.05 -16.80
N ASN A 94 -1.91 -32.76 -17.36
CA ASN A 94 -3.23 -32.19 -17.67
C ASN A 94 -3.97 -31.71 -16.41
N GLU A 95 -3.86 -32.45 -15.30
CA GLU A 95 -4.48 -32.04 -14.03
C GLU A 95 -3.80 -30.79 -13.44
N MET A 96 -2.47 -30.67 -13.55
CA MET A 96 -1.75 -29.46 -13.15
C MET A 96 -2.17 -28.25 -14.00
N GLU A 97 -2.30 -28.41 -15.31
CA GLU A 97 -2.79 -27.36 -16.21
C GLU A 97 -4.22 -26.94 -15.88
N ALA A 98 -5.13 -27.90 -15.69
CA ALA A 98 -6.51 -27.63 -15.31
C ALA A 98 -6.60 -26.93 -13.95
N TYR A 99 -5.76 -27.33 -12.99
CA TYR A 99 -5.68 -26.68 -11.68
C TYR A 99 -5.19 -25.23 -11.81
N TYR A 100 -4.14 -24.99 -12.59
CA TYR A 100 -3.67 -23.63 -12.85
C TYR A 100 -4.74 -22.80 -13.56
N ALA A 101 -5.41 -23.34 -14.59
CA ALA A 101 -6.47 -22.62 -15.31
C ALA A 101 -7.63 -22.23 -14.39
N LYS A 102 -7.99 -23.08 -13.43
CA LYS A 102 -9.05 -22.81 -12.44
C LYS A 102 -8.68 -21.76 -11.41
N HIS A 103 -7.42 -21.71 -10.98
CA HIS A 103 -6.98 -20.89 -9.84
C HIS A 103 -6.09 -19.69 -10.22
N GLY A 104 -5.62 -19.63 -11.47
CA GLY A 104 -4.61 -18.68 -11.95
C GLY A 104 -5.00 -17.21 -11.86
N ARG A 105 -6.29 -16.89 -11.68
CA ARG A 105 -6.77 -15.51 -11.50
C ARG A 105 -6.07 -14.77 -10.35
N CYS A 106 -5.72 -15.48 -9.28
CA CYS A 106 -5.01 -14.88 -8.15
C CYS A 106 -3.64 -14.27 -8.56
N VAL A 107 -3.00 -14.79 -9.61
CA VAL A 107 -1.73 -14.25 -10.13
C VAL A 107 -1.96 -12.91 -10.85
N ASP A 108 -3.08 -12.77 -11.59
CA ASP A 108 -3.47 -11.51 -12.21
C ASP A 108 -3.80 -10.44 -11.16
N ASP A 109 -4.51 -10.85 -10.12
CA ASP A 109 -4.84 -9.98 -8.99
C ASP A 109 -3.56 -9.54 -8.27
N LEU A 110 -2.62 -10.46 -8.01
CA LEU A 110 -1.31 -10.15 -7.43
C LEU A 110 -0.51 -9.18 -8.33
N LYS A 111 -0.54 -9.37 -9.65
CA LYS A 111 0.09 -8.47 -10.63
C LYS A 111 -0.54 -7.07 -10.59
N SER A 112 -1.86 -6.99 -10.42
CA SER A 112 -2.58 -5.71 -10.25
C SER A 112 -2.14 -4.99 -8.98
N ILE A 113 -2.04 -5.72 -7.86
CA ILE A 113 -1.50 -5.22 -6.59
C ILE A 113 -0.08 -4.69 -6.77
N ALA A 114 0.83 -5.46 -7.40
CA ALA A 114 2.20 -5.00 -7.67
C ALA A 114 2.22 -3.69 -8.47
N LYS A 115 1.33 -3.51 -9.46
CA LYS A 115 1.24 -2.28 -10.23
C LYS A 115 0.80 -1.09 -9.38
N MET A 116 -0.14 -1.29 -8.45
CA MET A 116 -0.58 -0.24 -7.53
C MET A 116 0.53 0.15 -6.56
N LEU A 117 1.20 -0.83 -5.95
CA LEU A 117 2.30 -0.56 -5.00
C LEU A 117 3.46 0.21 -5.64
N ARG A 118 3.84 -0.10 -6.88
CA ARG A 118 4.90 0.63 -7.61
C ARG A 118 4.57 2.11 -7.87
N ARG A 119 3.31 2.51 -7.79
CA ARG A 119 2.88 3.89 -8.00
C ARG A 119 2.83 4.69 -6.69
N LEU A 120 2.98 4.04 -5.54
CA LEU A 120 2.99 4.75 -4.27
C LEU A 120 4.28 5.58 -4.16
N PRO A 121 4.17 6.85 -3.75
CA PRO A 121 5.35 7.65 -3.47
C PRO A 121 6.12 7.03 -2.31
N VAL A 122 7.44 7.17 -2.35
CA VAL A 122 8.30 6.74 -1.23
C VAL A 122 8.09 7.71 -0.08
N ALA A 123 7.65 7.19 1.06
CA ALA A 123 7.43 8.01 2.25
C ALA A 123 8.77 8.23 2.97
N GLU A 124 9.03 9.48 3.35
CA GLU A 124 10.16 9.83 4.20
C GLU A 124 9.75 9.72 5.67
N LEU A 125 10.05 8.59 6.30
CA LEU A 125 9.49 8.24 7.61
C LEU A 125 10.12 8.99 8.79
N GLU A 126 11.41 9.30 8.68
CA GLU A 126 12.21 9.91 9.76
C GLU A 126 12.40 11.42 9.57
N THR A 127 12.07 11.97 8.40
CA THR A 127 12.32 13.39 8.10
C THR A 127 11.29 14.27 8.82
N PRO A 128 11.72 15.24 9.65
CA PRO A 128 10.80 16.15 10.33
C PRO A 128 9.88 16.86 9.34
N THR A 129 8.57 16.79 9.61
CA THR A 129 7.54 17.25 8.69
C THR A 129 6.65 18.32 9.34
N VAL A 130 6.55 19.48 8.71
CA VAL A 130 5.57 20.51 9.03
C VAL A 130 4.29 20.22 8.25
N ALA A 131 3.25 19.80 8.95
CA ALA A 131 1.94 19.52 8.36
C ALA A 131 1.05 20.75 8.48
N LEU A 132 0.69 21.35 7.34
CA LEU A 132 -0.28 22.43 7.29
C LEU A 132 -1.68 21.85 7.32
N VAL A 133 -2.46 22.18 8.34
CA VAL A 133 -3.81 21.64 8.57
C VAL A 133 -4.80 22.79 8.70
N GLY A 134 -6.05 22.58 8.30
CA GLY A 134 -7.10 23.60 8.37
C GLY A 134 -8.13 23.42 7.26
N ALA A 135 -9.19 24.22 7.30
CA ALA A 135 -10.29 24.13 6.34
C ALA A 135 -9.82 24.33 4.88
N PRO A 136 -10.58 23.87 3.88
CA PRO A 136 -10.28 24.16 2.47
C PRO A 136 -10.08 25.66 2.20
N ASN A 137 -9.22 26.00 1.24
CA ASN A 137 -8.98 27.39 0.76
C ASN A 137 -8.43 28.42 1.76
N VAL A 138 -8.09 28.04 3.01
CA VAL A 138 -7.47 28.96 4.01
C VAL A 138 -6.03 29.41 3.71
N GLY A 139 -5.46 29.04 2.54
CA GLY A 139 -4.12 29.47 2.13
C GLY A 139 -2.98 28.49 2.36
N LYS A 140 -3.24 27.25 2.79
CA LYS A 140 -2.22 26.21 3.05
C LYS A 140 -1.25 25.99 1.88
N SER A 141 -1.76 25.74 0.67
CA SER A 141 -0.94 25.58 -0.54
C SER A 141 0.01 26.75 -0.79
N SER A 142 -0.43 27.98 -0.52
CA SER A 142 0.40 29.18 -0.69
C SER A 142 1.51 29.22 0.37
N LEU A 143 1.20 28.82 1.60
CA LEU A 143 2.17 28.74 2.69
C LEU A 143 3.23 27.64 2.42
N VAL A 144 2.86 26.49 1.84
CA VAL A 144 3.83 25.48 1.38
C VAL A 144 4.82 26.08 0.37
N GLN A 145 4.31 26.84 -0.60
CA GLN A 145 5.16 27.46 -1.62
C GLN A 145 6.07 28.54 -1.02
N ALA A 146 5.59 29.31 -0.05
CA ALA A 146 6.36 30.34 0.61
C ALA A 146 7.46 29.78 1.53
N LEU A 147 7.19 28.64 2.19
CA LEU A 147 8.16 27.99 3.09
C LEU A 147 9.17 27.12 2.35
N SER A 148 8.82 26.62 1.17
CA SER A 148 9.70 25.76 0.37
C SER A 148 10.88 26.56 -0.20
N SER A 149 12.10 26.06 -0.03
CA SER A 149 13.31 26.66 -0.61
C SER A 149 13.38 26.51 -2.14
N GLY A 150 12.53 25.67 -2.72
CA GLY A 150 12.46 25.40 -4.16
C GLY A 150 11.05 25.12 -4.66
N LYS A 151 10.95 24.59 -5.89
CA LYS A 151 9.65 24.18 -6.46
C LYS A 151 9.05 23.06 -5.61
N SER A 152 7.79 23.24 -5.21
CA SER A 152 7.06 22.18 -4.53
C SER A 152 6.82 20.98 -5.45
N GLU A 153 6.94 19.79 -4.89
CA GLU A 153 6.69 18.51 -5.52
C GLU A 153 5.23 18.08 -5.29
N ILE A 154 4.69 17.25 -6.19
CA ILE A 154 3.34 16.72 -6.08
C ILE A 154 3.41 15.21 -5.97
N ASN A 155 3.08 14.70 -4.77
CA ASN A 155 3.01 13.28 -4.49
C ASN A 155 1.64 12.72 -4.88
N ASN A 156 1.62 11.88 -5.92
CA ASN A 156 0.40 11.29 -6.47
C ASN A 156 0.06 10.00 -5.73
N TYR A 157 -0.99 10.05 -4.91
CA TYR A 157 -1.52 8.86 -4.25
C TYR A 157 -2.66 8.26 -5.08
N PRO A 158 -2.71 6.92 -5.29
CA PRO A 158 -3.69 6.29 -6.18
C PRO A 158 -5.16 6.53 -5.83
N PHE A 159 -5.45 6.89 -4.58
CA PHE A 159 -6.80 7.19 -4.09
C PHE A 159 -7.12 8.70 -4.04
N THR A 160 -6.23 9.55 -4.53
CA THR A 160 -6.40 11.01 -4.58
C THR A 160 -6.65 11.45 -6.02
N THR A 161 -7.53 12.44 -6.21
CA THR A 161 -7.72 13.10 -7.51
C THR A 161 -6.74 14.26 -7.72
N LYS A 162 -6.27 14.85 -6.62
CA LYS A 162 -5.25 15.89 -6.58
C LYS A 162 -4.12 15.36 -5.68
N GLY A 163 -2.91 15.26 -6.20
CA GLY A 163 -1.75 14.84 -5.42
C GLY A 163 -1.49 15.81 -4.24
N ILE A 164 -0.71 15.34 -3.27
CA ILE A 164 -0.33 16.13 -2.09
C ILE A 164 0.89 16.97 -2.43
N LYS A 165 0.80 18.27 -2.21
CA LYS A 165 1.93 19.18 -2.41
C LYS A 165 2.89 19.08 -1.24
N MET A 166 4.15 18.83 -1.54
CA MET A 166 5.23 18.82 -0.56
C MET A 166 6.30 19.82 -0.99
N GLY A 167 6.77 20.61 -0.04
CA GLY A 167 7.94 21.47 -0.17
C GLY A 167 9.06 20.96 0.72
N HIS A 168 10.26 21.42 0.45
CA HIS A 168 11.42 21.12 1.27
C HIS A 168 12.06 22.43 1.70
N PHE A 169 12.57 22.47 2.92
CA PHE A 169 13.32 23.60 3.44
C PHE A 169 14.41 23.12 4.38
N PHE A 170 15.35 24.00 4.69
CA PHE A 170 16.47 23.70 5.58
C PHE A 170 16.43 24.63 6.77
N VAL A 171 16.60 24.05 7.95
CA VAL A 171 16.90 24.79 9.17
C VAL A 171 18.33 24.40 9.53
N GLU A 172 19.25 25.37 9.48
CA GLU A 172 20.68 25.10 9.56
C GLU A 172 21.12 24.06 8.50
N THR A 173 21.56 22.88 8.92
CA THR A 173 21.95 21.77 8.04
C THR A 173 20.91 20.67 7.93
N GLU A 174 19.80 20.76 8.65
CA GLU A 174 18.77 19.72 8.69
C GLU A 174 17.65 20.00 7.67
N ARG A 175 17.37 18.99 6.83
CA ARG A 175 16.30 19.05 5.85
C ARG A 175 14.97 18.74 6.51
N HIS A 176 13.98 19.57 6.22
CA HIS A 176 12.61 19.46 6.68
C HIS A 176 11.66 19.37 5.48
N ILE A 177 10.51 18.75 5.71
CA ILE A 177 9.41 18.69 4.73
C ILE A 177 8.30 19.62 5.21
N VAL A 178 7.69 20.37 4.30
CA VAL A 178 6.42 21.06 4.55
C VAL A 178 5.36 20.46 3.63
N THR A 179 4.25 19.98 4.17
CA THR A 179 3.22 19.29 3.40
C THR A 179 1.87 19.99 3.52
N ASP A 180 1.20 20.19 2.37
CA ASP A 180 -0.18 20.65 2.31
C ASP A 180 -1.07 19.44 2.55
N THR A 181 -1.53 19.28 3.79
CA THR A 181 -2.51 18.23 4.04
C THR A 181 -3.85 18.66 3.44
N PRO A 182 -4.49 17.83 2.60
CA PRO A 182 -5.76 18.21 2.00
C PRO A 182 -6.76 18.54 3.09
N GLY A 183 -7.45 19.68 2.92
CA GLY A 183 -8.18 20.34 3.99
C GLY A 183 -9.11 19.37 4.73
N LEU A 184 -8.89 19.24 6.03
CA LEU A 184 -9.75 18.46 6.89
C LEU A 184 -11.08 19.20 7.07
N ILE A 185 -12.18 18.47 7.00
CA ILE A 185 -13.50 18.97 7.42
C ILE A 185 -13.84 18.29 8.75
N ASN A 186 -14.42 19.03 9.69
CA ASN A 186 -14.79 18.48 10.99
C ASN A 186 -15.88 17.41 10.82
N ARG A 187 -15.51 16.15 10.91
CA ARG A 187 -16.41 14.99 10.81
C ARG A 187 -15.77 13.76 11.46
N ALA A 188 -16.61 12.81 11.85
CA ALA A 188 -16.17 11.54 12.40
C ALA A 188 -15.27 10.79 11.42
N ASP A 189 -14.28 10.04 11.94
CA ASP A 189 -13.30 9.33 11.11
C ASP A 189 -13.92 8.37 10.09
N ARG A 190 -15.07 7.76 10.43
CA ARG A 190 -15.84 6.89 9.52
C ARG A 190 -16.39 7.61 8.28
N ASP A 191 -16.59 8.92 8.39
CA ASP A 191 -17.17 9.78 7.36
C ASP A 191 -16.07 10.56 6.60
N ARG A 192 -14.80 10.37 7.00
CA ARG A 192 -13.64 10.96 6.35
C ARG A 192 -13.33 10.24 5.04
N ASN A 193 -12.95 11.02 4.04
CA ASN A 193 -12.44 10.47 2.80
C ASN A 193 -11.01 9.94 2.98
N LYS A 194 -10.53 9.14 2.03
CA LYS A 194 -9.19 8.52 2.09
C LYS A 194 -8.05 9.53 2.19
N ILE A 195 -8.26 10.74 1.69
CA ILE A 195 -7.26 11.81 1.70
C ILE A 195 -7.15 12.41 3.12
N GLU A 196 -8.30 12.66 3.76
CA GLU A 196 -8.36 13.11 5.15
C GLU A 196 -7.79 12.05 6.10
N LEU A 197 -8.01 10.76 5.84
CA LEU A 197 -7.40 9.67 6.61
C LEU A 197 -5.88 9.61 6.42
N LEU A 198 -5.36 9.91 5.23
CA LEU A 198 -3.92 10.02 5.00
C LEU A 198 -3.31 11.19 5.79
N THR A 199 -4.03 12.32 5.87
CA THR A 199 -3.65 13.45 6.73
C THR A 199 -3.57 13.00 8.19
N ILE A 200 -4.59 12.31 8.71
CA ILE A 200 -4.56 11.79 10.09
C ILE A 200 -3.38 10.84 10.30
N ALA A 201 -3.15 9.89 9.39
CA ALA A 201 -2.01 8.98 9.46
C ALA A 201 -0.66 9.72 9.46
N THR A 202 -0.55 10.83 8.72
CA THR A 202 0.64 11.71 8.72
C THR A 202 0.87 12.29 10.11
N LEU A 203 -0.17 12.89 10.71
CA LEU A 203 -0.09 13.49 12.05
C LEU A 203 0.15 12.45 13.15
N GLU A 204 -0.38 11.24 12.97
CA GLU A 204 -0.30 10.18 13.98
C GLU A 204 1.03 9.43 13.95
N HIS A 205 1.59 9.18 12.78
CA HIS A 205 2.71 8.25 12.64
C HIS A 205 4.03 8.92 12.23
N LEU A 206 4.03 10.08 11.60
CA LEU A 206 5.27 10.75 11.16
C LEU A 206 5.73 11.79 12.19
N PRO A 207 7.04 12.10 12.29
CA PRO A 207 7.57 13.15 13.16
C PRO A 207 7.07 14.52 12.68
N THR A 208 5.93 14.94 13.22
CA THR A 208 5.17 16.07 12.68
C THR A 208 5.08 17.25 13.64
N CYS A 209 5.22 18.45 13.10
CA CYS A 209 4.77 19.70 13.71
C CYS A 209 3.47 20.11 13.02
N VAL A 210 2.43 20.37 13.80
CA VAL A 210 1.12 20.78 13.26
C VAL A 210 1.07 22.30 13.18
N VAL A 211 0.84 22.83 11.98
CA VAL A 211 0.56 24.24 11.76
C VAL A 211 -0.90 24.34 11.35
N PHE A 212 -1.75 24.79 12.27
CA PHE A 212 -3.16 25.00 12.01
C PHE A 212 -3.39 26.38 11.40
N VAL A 213 -3.91 26.41 10.17
CA VAL A 213 -4.12 27.63 9.39
C VAL A 213 -5.60 28.00 9.42
N THR A 214 -5.88 29.19 9.95
CA THR A 214 -7.23 29.76 10.07
C THR A 214 -7.36 30.98 9.17
N ASP A 215 -8.49 31.09 8.48
CA ASP A 215 -8.91 32.27 7.73
C ASP A 215 -10.01 33.01 8.49
N LEU A 216 -9.72 34.21 8.99
CA LEU A 216 -10.67 35.05 9.73
C LEU A 216 -11.46 35.99 8.81
N SER A 217 -11.12 36.05 7.52
CA SER A 217 -11.84 36.88 6.54
C SER A 217 -13.22 36.32 6.16
N GLY A 218 -13.48 35.03 6.44
CA GLY A 218 -14.71 34.33 6.05
C GLY A 218 -14.80 33.98 4.56
N LEU A 219 -13.73 34.19 3.79
CA LEU A 219 -13.69 33.96 2.34
C LEU A 219 -13.30 32.53 1.93
N SER A 220 -12.86 31.70 2.88
CA SER A 220 -12.48 30.29 2.65
C SER A 220 -13.63 29.39 2.20
N GLY A 221 -14.87 29.81 2.46
CA GLY A 221 -16.09 29.01 2.28
C GLY A 221 -16.44 28.10 3.46
N THR A 222 -15.68 28.18 4.57
CA THR A 222 -15.99 27.52 5.84
C THR A 222 -16.13 28.58 6.92
N SER A 223 -17.18 28.49 7.75
CA SER A 223 -17.43 29.50 8.78
C SER A 223 -16.29 29.54 9.80
N ILE A 224 -16.07 30.70 10.43
CA ILE A 224 -15.05 30.82 11.49
C ILE A 224 -15.36 29.85 12.63
N ALA A 225 -16.64 29.68 12.98
CA ALA A 225 -17.07 28.75 14.02
C ALA A 225 -16.67 27.30 13.68
N ASP A 226 -16.93 26.83 12.46
CA ASP A 226 -16.56 25.47 12.02
C ASP A 226 -15.03 25.29 11.97
N GLN A 227 -14.29 26.34 11.57
CA GLN A 227 -12.83 26.31 11.57
C GLN A 227 -12.28 26.16 13.00
N LEU A 228 -12.85 26.87 13.98
CA LEU A 228 -12.47 26.77 15.38
C LEU A 228 -12.88 25.42 15.98
N GLU A 229 -14.04 24.88 15.64
CA GLU A 229 -14.45 23.55 16.09
C GLU A 229 -13.51 22.45 15.56
N LEU A 230 -13.13 22.54 14.27
CA LEU A 230 -12.11 21.68 13.68
C LEU A 230 -10.76 21.82 14.40
N ARG A 231 -10.35 23.06 14.73
CA ARG A 231 -9.13 23.33 15.47
C ARG A 231 -9.15 22.64 16.82
N GLU A 232 -10.19 22.85 17.63
CA GLU A 232 -10.29 22.27 18.97
C GLU A 232 -10.25 20.73 18.90
N SER A 233 -11.02 20.14 17.99
CA SER A 233 -11.02 18.68 17.81
C SER A 233 -9.62 18.12 17.53
N LEU A 234 -8.85 18.75 16.64
CA LEU A 234 -7.50 18.31 16.30
C LEU A 234 -6.48 18.68 17.38
N TYR A 235 -6.66 19.81 18.06
CA TYR A 235 -5.81 20.27 19.15
C TYR A 235 -5.86 19.28 20.30
N GLU A 236 -7.05 18.90 20.75
CA GLU A 236 -7.25 17.86 21.78
C GLU A 236 -6.58 16.54 21.37
N GLN A 237 -6.70 16.16 20.10
CA GLN A 237 -6.17 14.91 19.59
C GLN A 237 -4.64 14.89 19.43
N PHE A 238 -3.98 16.01 19.12
CA PHE A 238 -2.57 16.01 18.70
C PHE A 238 -1.66 16.95 19.49
N ALA A 239 -2.13 18.05 20.07
CA ALA A 239 -1.27 19.07 20.67
C ALA A 239 -0.48 18.57 21.90
N HIS A 240 -0.96 17.53 22.58
CA HIS A 240 -0.24 16.91 23.70
C HIS A 240 0.96 16.02 23.25
N ARG A 241 1.02 15.64 21.98
CA ARG A 241 2.02 14.70 21.43
C ARG A 241 2.80 15.28 20.24
N ARG A 242 2.35 16.38 19.66
CA ARG A 242 2.98 17.08 18.52
C ARG A 242 3.13 18.56 18.86
N PRO A 243 4.25 19.20 18.46
CA PRO A 243 4.33 20.67 18.47
C PRO A 243 3.16 21.25 17.66
N TRP A 244 2.54 22.29 18.20
CA TRP A 244 1.36 22.93 17.62
C TRP A 244 1.59 24.42 17.46
N ILE A 245 1.26 24.96 16.28
CA ILE A 245 1.34 26.38 15.97
C ILE A 245 0.04 26.79 15.27
N ASP A 246 -0.62 27.81 15.80
CA ASP A 246 -1.75 28.45 15.13
C ASP A 246 -1.26 29.60 14.24
N VAL A 247 -1.75 29.64 13.00
CA VAL A 247 -1.43 30.68 12.01
C VAL A 247 -2.72 31.28 11.49
N LEU A 248 -2.82 32.60 11.56
CA LEU A 248 -3.91 33.37 10.95
C LEU A 248 -3.42 33.84 9.57
N SER A 249 -4.03 33.35 8.49
CA SER A 249 -3.55 33.63 7.13
C SER A 249 -4.08 34.93 6.53
N LYS A 250 -5.32 35.29 6.87
CA LYS A 250 -6.05 36.48 6.41
C LYS A 250 -6.99 36.98 7.49
#